data_AF-A0A7K2QLQ9-F1
#
_entry.id   AF-A0A7K2QLQ9-F1
#
_cell.length_a   1.000
_cell.length_b   1.000
_cell.length_c   1.000
_cell.angle_alpha   90.00
_cell.angle_beta   90.00
_cell.angle_gamma   90.00
#
_symmetry.space_group_name_H-M   'P 1'
#
loop_
_entity.id
_entity.type
_entity.pdbx_description
1 polymer ?
#
loop_
_entity_poly.entity_id
_entity_poly.type
_entity_poly.pdbx_seq_one_letter_code
_entity_poly.pdbx_strand_id
1 'polypeptide(L)'
;ERLAAARLAGGQAAQALADAGALTREQPLHEEGWRLLALALWARDRQGDALAALREARRVLGEELAVEPGPALLELEQALLHQRLDVLHRATGTPAAATGHPRAAAAGA
;
A
#
# COMPACT_ATOMS: atom_id res chain seq x y z
N GLU A 1 0.18 8.64 10.75
CA GLU A 1 -0.62 8.23 9.56
C GLU A 1 -0.71 9.32 8.48
N ARG A 2 -1.23 10.52 8.77
CA ARG A 2 -1.35 11.61 7.76
C ARG A 2 -0.08 11.88 6.95
N LEU A 3 1.09 11.91 7.60
CA LEU A 3 2.37 12.13 6.91
C LEU A 3 2.71 10.99 5.94
N ALA A 4 2.53 9.74 6.36
CA ALA A 4 2.77 8.57 5.52
C ALA A 4 1.81 8.54 4.32
N ALA A 5 0.52 8.87 4.54
CA ALA A 5 -0.46 9.00 3.46
C ALA A 5 -0.11 10.12 2.46
N ALA A 6 0.31 11.28 2.95
CA ALA A 6 0.75 12.39 2.10
C ALA A 6 2.00 12.02 1.28
N ARG A 7 2.96 11.30 1.89
CA ARG A 7 4.16 10.79 1.20
C ARG A 7 3.80 9.78 0.12
N LEU A 8 2.85 8.87 0.36
CA LEU A 8 2.35 7.95 -0.67
C LEU A 8 1.73 8.70 -1.85
N ALA A 9 0.83 9.64 -1.58
CA ALA A 9 0.19 10.45 -2.62
C ALA A 9 1.21 11.27 -3.43
N GLY A 10 2.29 11.72 -2.78
CA GLY A 10 3.39 12.44 -3.42
C GLY A 10 4.45 11.56 -4.12
N GLY A 11 4.25 10.24 -4.20
CA GLY A 11 5.20 9.31 -4.82
C GLY A 11 6.46 9.01 -3.98
N GLN A 12 6.51 9.45 -2.73
CA GLN A 12 7.61 9.26 -1.79
C GLN A 12 7.49 7.92 -1.06
N ALA A 13 7.36 6.82 -1.82
CA ALA A 13 7.02 5.50 -1.29
C ALA A 13 8.05 4.96 -0.28
N ALA A 14 9.33 5.29 -0.43
CA ALA A 14 10.37 4.86 0.51
C ALA A 14 10.23 5.54 1.89
N GLN A 15 9.90 6.83 1.93
CA GLN A 15 9.67 7.56 3.16
C GLN A 15 8.35 7.14 3.81
N ALA A 16 7.31 6.94 2.99
CA ALA A 16 6.05 6.42 3.49
C ALA A 16 6.19 5.02 4.08
N LEU A 17 7.02 4.15 3.47
CA LEU A 17 7.32 2.82 3.99
C LEU A 17 7.92 2.89 5.39
N ALA A 18 8.90 3.79 5.60
CA ALA A 18 9.54 3.96 6.88
C ALA A 18 8.56 4.46 7.95
N ASP A 19 7.74 5.47 7.62
CA ASP A 19 6.74 6.01 8.55
C ASP A 19 5.66 4.97 8.88
N ALA A 20 5.12 4.29 7.87
CA ALA A 20 4.08 3.29 8.05
C ALA A 20 4.58 2.10 8.88
N GLY A 21 5.82 1.67 8.65
CA GLY A 21 6.47 0.65 9.48
C GLY A 21 6.78 1.10 10.91
N ALA A 22 6.89 2.40 11.18
CA ALA A 22 6.92 2.90 12.55
C ALA A 22 5.53 2.86 13.19
N LEU A 23 4.50 3.28 12.45
CA LEU A 23 3.11 3.28 12.92
C LEU A 23 2.62 1.87 13.29
N THR A 24 2.94 0.84 12.49
CA THR A 24 2.54 -0.54 12.83
C THR A 24 3.24 -1.11 14.05
N ARG A 25 4.42 -0.58 14.43
CA ARG A 25 5.13 -0.96 15.66
C ARG A 25 4.64 -0.19 16.87
N GLU A 26 4.35 1.09 16.70
CA GLU A 26 3.88 1.97 17.78
C GLU A 26 2.40 1.76 18.10
N GLN A 27 1.59 1.48 17.07
CA GLN A 27 0.14 1.35 17.13
C GLN A 27 -0.32 0.12 16.34
N PRO A 28 0.05 -1.10 16.79
CA PRO A 28 -0.20 -2.35 16.05
C PRO A 28 -1.69 -2.65 15.83
N LEU A 29 -2.58 -2.07 16.63
CA LEU A 29 -4.04 -2.23 16.50
C LEU A 29 -4.70 -1.21 15.57
N HIS A 30 -3.94 -0.26 15.02
CA HIS A 30 -4.46 0.70 14.03
C HIS A 30 -4.32 0.14 12.62
N GLU A 31 -5.45 -0.22 12.01
CA GLU A 31 -5.50 -0.79 10.66
C GLU A 31 -4.92 0.14 9.58
N GLU A 32 -5.06 1.45 9.76
CA GLU A 32 -4.59 2.44 8.79
C GLU A 32 -3.05 2.40 8.64
N GLY A 33 -2.31 2.18 9.73
CA GLY A 33 -0.87 1.94 9.68
C GLY A 33 -0.50 0.74 8.80
N TRP A 34 -1.22 -0.38 8.96
CA TRP A 34 -1.03 -1.60 8.15
C TRP A 34 -1.39 -1.38 6.68
N ARG A 35 -2.49 -0.65 6.42
CA ARG A 35 -2.93 -0.31 5.07
C ARG A 35 -1.87 0.51 4.33
N LEU A 36 -1.34 1.55 4.98
CA LEU A 36 -0.31 2.41 4.42
C LEU A 36 1.02 1.65 4.22
N LEU A 37 1.36 0.73 5.12
CA LEU A 37 2.55 -0.12 4.98
C LEU A 37 2.44 -1.03 3.75
N ALA A 38 1.31 -1.72 3.59
CA ALA A 38 1.06 -2.59 2.44
C ALA A 38 1.08 -1.82 1.12
N LEU A 39 0.46 -0.63 1.07
CA LEU A 39 0.48 0.24 -0.12
C LEU A 39 1.89 0.73 -0.45
N ALA A 40 2.69 1.10 0.55
CA ALA A 40 4.08 1.53 0.34
C ALA A 40 4.99 0.38 -0.14
N LEU A 41 4.76 -0.84 0.32
CA LEU A 41 5.44 -2.04 -0.18
C LEU A 41 5.05 -2.32 -1.63
N TRP A 42 3.75 -2.29 -1.95
CA TRP A 42 3.27 -2.49 -3.31
C TRP A 42 3.83 -1.44 -4.28
N ALA A 43 3.81 -0.15 -3.93
CA ALA A 43 4.34 0.94 -4.76
C ALA A 43 5.86 0.84 -5.01
N ARG A 44 6.55 -0.09 -4.34
CA ARG A 44 7.96 -0.40 -4.52
C ARG A 44 8.19 -1.77 -5.16
N ASP A 45 7.19 -2.32 -5.85
CA ASP A 45 7.20 -3.63 -6.50
C ASP A 45 7.40 -4.80 -5.51
N ARG A 46 7.05 -4.60 -4.23
CA ARG A 46 7.17 -5.62 -3.17
C ARG A 46 5.82 -6.21 -2.78
N GLN A 47 5.07 -6.72 -3.76
CA GLN A 47 3.72 -7.27 -3.54
C GLN A 47 3.70 -8.42 -2.51
N GLY A 48 4.70 -9.31 -2.53
CA GLY A 48 4.79 -10.41 -1.56
C GLY A 48 4.89 -9.91 -0.12
N ASP A 49 5.69 -8.86 0.10
CA ASP A 49 5.82 -8.24 1.42
C ASP A 49 4.55 -7.47 1.81
N ALA A 50 3.85 -6.85 0.86
CA ALA A 50 2.56 -6.21 1.10
C ALA A 50 1.53 -7.23 1.62
N LEU A 51 1.45 -8.40 0.99
CA LEU A 51 0.58 -9.50 1.45
C LEU A 51 1.03 -10.05 2.80
N ALA A 52 2.34 -10.15 3.05
CA ALA A 52 2.86 -10.56 4.35
C ALA A 52 2.46 -9.59 5.47
N ALA A 53 2.54 -8.28 5.20
CA ALA A 53 2.11 -7.26 6.16
C ALA A 53 0.61 -7.35 6.49
N LEU A 54 -0.26 -7.64 5.51
CA LEU A 54 -1.70 -7.80 5.75
C LEU A 54 -2.03 -9.07 6.54
N ARG A 55 -1.30 -10.16 6.31
CA ARG A 55 -1.41 -11.39 7.13
C ARG A 55 -1.01 -11.14 8.57
N GLU A 56 0.07 -10.37 8.77
CA GLU A 56 0.53 -10.00 10.10
C GLU A 56 -0.50 -9.09 10.80
N ALA A 57 -1.07 -8.12 10.10
CA ALA A 57 -2.16 -7.29 10.62
C ALA A 57 -3.34 -8.14 11.11
N ARG A 58 -3.78 -9.12 10.30
CA ARG A 58 -4.85 -10.06 10.67
C ARG A 58 -4.50 -10.85 11.93
N ARG A 59 -3.27 -11.36 12.02
CA ARG A 59 -2.79 -12.11 13.18
C ARG A 59 -2.85 -11.26 14.44
N VAL A 60 -2.28 -10.06 14.39
CA VAL A 60 -2.23 -9.12 15.52
C VAL A 60 -3.63 -8.69 15.97
N LEU A 61 -4.51 -8.30 15.04
CA LEU A 61 -5.87 -7.90 15.36
C LEU A 61 -6.70 -9.06 15.92
N GLY A 62 -6.55 -10.26 15.35
CA GLY A 62 -7.22 -11.46 15.83
C GLY A 62 -6.75 -11.89 17.22
N GLU A 63 -5.46 -11.79 17.51
CA GLU A 63 -4.90 -12.14 18.82
C GLU A 63 -5.28 -11.13 19.92
N GLU A 64 -5.20 -9.83 19.63
CA GLU A 64 -5.35 -8.78 20.65
C GLU A 64 -6.81 -8.29 20.83
N LEU A 65 -7.61 -8.31 19.75
CA LEU A 65 -8.98 -7.80 19.77
C LEU A 65 -10.03 -8.89 19.52
N ALA A 66 -9.63 -10.10 19.12
CA ALA A 66 -10.54 -11.16 18.68
C ALA A 66 -11.48 -10.69 17.55
N VAL A 67 -10.98 -9.81 16.67
CA VAL A 67 -11.71 -9.28 15.51
C VAL A 67 -11.01 -9.64 14.21
N GLU A 68 -11.80 -9.69 13.14
CA GLU A 68 -11.29 -9.75 11.78
C GLU A 68 -10.91 -8.35 11.28
N PRO A 69 -9.99 -8.25 10.30
CA PRO A 69 -9.65 -6.99 9.64
C PRO A 69 -10.87 -6.31 9.04
N GLY A 70 -10.93 -5.00 9.17
CA GLY A 70 -11.94 -4.16 8.57
C GLY A 70 -11.98 -4.22 7.03
N PRO A 71 -13.07 -3.73 6.43
CA PRO A 71 -13.30 -3.83 4.99
C PRO A 71 -12.22 -3.17 4.13
N ALA A 72 -11.56 -2.12 4.64
CA ALA A 72 -10.48 -1.46 3.93
C ALA A 72 -9.24 -2.35 3.74
N LEU A 73 -8.86 -3.14 4.77
CA LEU A 73 -7.75 -4.09 4.67
C LEU A 73 -8.14 -5.29 3.80
N LEU A 74 -9.38 -5.78 3.93
CA LEU A 74 -9.89 -6.86 3.08
C LEU A 74 -9.93 -6.46 1.60
N GLU A 75 -10.41 -5.26 1.26
CA GLU A 75 -10.42 -4.78 -0.11
C GLU A 75 -9.01 -4.63 -0.67
N LEU A 76 -8.06 -4.15 0.14
CA LEU A 76 -6.66 -4.03 -0.26
C LEU A 76 -6.03 -5.40 -0.52
N GLU A 77 -6.24 -6.37 0.36
CA GLU A 77 -5.76 -7.76 0.18
C GLU A 77 -6.30 -8.35 -1.13
N GLN A 78 -7.60 -8.19 -1.38
CA GLN A 78 -8.24 -8.64 -2.61
C GLN A 78 -7.70 -7.92 -3.85
N ALA A 79 -7.50 -6.61 -3.79
CA ALA A 79 -6.94 -5.83 -4.89
C ALA A 79 -5.51 -6.28 -5.22
N LEU A 80 -4.69 -6.60 -4.21
CA LEU A 80 -3.35 -7.15 -4.42
C LEU A 80 -3.40 -8.54 -5.05
N LEU A 81 -4.19 -9.46 -4.51
CA LEU A 81 -4.31 -10.83 -5.03
C LEU A 81 -4.79 -10.89 -6.49
N HIS A 82 -5.72 -10.01 -6.85
CA HIS A 82 -6.33 -9.97 -8.19
C HIS A 82 -5.71 -8.92 -9.11
N GLN A 83 -4.62 -8.28 -8.70
CA GLN A 83 -3.95 -7.22 -9.46
C GLN A 83 -4.91 -6.13 -9.97
N ARG A 84 -5.85 -5.67 -9.11
CA ARG A 84 -6.76 -4.57 -9.42
C ARG A 84 -6.00 -3.23 -9.36
N LEU A 85 -5.19 -2.97 -10.38
CA LEU A 85 -4.28 -1.82 -10.42
C LEU A 85 -5.02 -0.48 -10.31
N ASP A 86 -6.23 -0.39 -10.84
CA ASP A 86 -7.09 0.80 -10.72
C ASP A 86 -7.42 1.15 -9.27
N VAL A 87 -7.67 0.13 -8.44
CA VAL A 87 -7.93 0.29 -7.00
C VAL A 87 -6.66 0.62 -6.25
N LEU A 88 -5.56 -0.07 -6.56
CA LEU A 88 -4.27 0.13 -5.88
C LEU A 88 -3.71 1.55 -6.15
N HIS A 89 -3.73 2.02 -7.40
CA HIS A 89 -3.32 3.38 -7.74
C HIS A 89 -4.21 4.45 -7.07
N ARG A 90 -5.53 4.23 -7.04
CA ARG A 90 -6.45 5.13 -6.31
C ARG A 90 -6.11 5.18 -4.82
N ALA A 91 -5.82 4.03 -4.23
CA ALA A 91 -5.52 3.91 -2.80
C ALA A 91 -4.18 4.55 -2.40
N THR A 92 -3.19 4.59 -3.30
CA THR A 92 -1.93 5.34 -3.10
C THR A 92 -2.08 6.84 -3.32
N GLY A 93 -3.24 7.32 -3.80
CA GLY A 93 -3.42 8.71 -4.21
C GLY A 93 -2.69 9.05 -5.51
N THR A 94 -2.19 8.04 -6.23
CA THR A 94 -1.58 8.23 -7.54
C THR A 94 -2.70 8.34 -8.57
N PRO A 95 -2.86 9.46 -9.29
CA PRO A 95 -3.86 9.52 -10.36
C PRO A 95 -3.51 8.44 -11.39
N ALA A 96 -4.53 7.68 -11.82
CA ALA A 96 -4.42 6.61 -12.82
C ALA A 96 -4.00 7.10 -14.24
N ALA A 97 -3.43 8.30 -14.36
CA ALA A 97 -3.02 8.94 -15.60
C ALA A 97 -1.50 9.19 -15.60
N ALA A 98 -0.73 8.11 -15.72
CA ALA A 98 0.60 8.14 -16.32
C ALA A 98 0.85 6.90 -17.20
N THR A 99 -0.21 6.22 -17.65
CA THR A 99 -0.17 5.35 -18.84
C THR A 99 -0.14 6.24 -20.07
N GLY A 100 1.04 6.79 -20.35
CA GLY A 100 1.27 7.67 -21.47
C GLY A 100 2.76 7.93 -21.64
N HIS A 101 3.56 6.87 -21.72
CA HIS A 101 4.88 7.01 -22.34
C HIS A 101 4.65 7.02 -23.86
N PRO A 102 4.74 8.16 -24.57
CA PRO A 102 4.85 8.11 -26.02
C PRO A 102 6.09 7.28 -26.34
N ARG A 103 5.89 6.28 -27.20
CA ARG A 103 6.95 5.43 -27.75
C ARG A 103 8.12 6.30 -28.19
N ALA A 104 9.31 5.93 -27.74
CA ALA A 104 10.56 6.46 -28.25
C ALA A 104 10.54 6.42 -29.79
N ALA A 105 10.50 7.60 -30.41
CA ALA A 105 11.00 7.81 -31.75
C ALA A 105 12.34 8.52 -31.60
N ALA A 106 13.34 7.76 -31.17
CA ALA A 106 14.73 8.12 -31.42
C ALA A 106 15.19 7.35 -32.66
N ALA A 107 15.67 8.12 -33.62
CA ALA A 107 16.67 7.78 -34.64
C ALA A 107 16.27 6.88 -35.82
N GLY A 108 16.42 7.45 -37.02
CA GLY A 108 16.59 6.68 -38.26
C GLY A 108 16.49 7.52 -39.54
N ALA A 109 17.62 8.11 -39.94
CA ALA A 109 17.98 8.67 -41.26
C ALA A 109 17.33 9.98 -41.72
#